data_AF-A0A9X0D7T0-F1
#
_entry.id   AF-A0A9X0D7T0-F1
#
_cell.length_a   1.000
_cell.length_b   1.000
_cell.length_c   1.000
_cell.angle_alpha   90.00
_cell.angle_beta   90.00
_cell.angle_gamma   90.00
#
_symmetry.space_group_name_H-M   'P 1'
#
loop_
_entity.id
_entity.type
_entity.pdbx_description
1 polymer ?
#
loop_
_entity_poly.entity_id
_entity_poly.type
_entity_poly.pdbx_seq_one_letter_code
_entity_poly.pdbx_strand_id
1 'polypeptide(L)'
;MNLGQLLEGQGAVTAFNKAIQLMIASKDDETSQAAASNNPSASSTEISTAYCSLAEMYLTDECFKEEADTSVTSAVRKRSNTMQPTRKHFN
;
A
#
# COMPACT_ATOMS: atom_id res chain seq x y z
N MET A 1 0.59 -4.69 15.58
CA MET A 1 1.85 -3.95 15.42
C MET A 1 2.55 -4.50 14.17
N ASN A 2 2.87 -3.68 13.18
CA ASN A 2 3.59 -4.10 11.97
C ASN A 2 5.02 -3.52 11.96
N LEU A 3 5.90 -4.07 11.11
CA LEU A 3 7.32 -3.68 11.08
C LEU A 3 7.51 -2.17 10.81
N GLY A 4 6.67 -1.56 9.97
CA GLY A 4 6.73 -0.13 9.70
C GLY A 4 6.45 0.74 10.93
N GLN A 5 5.55 0.29 11.82
CA GLN A 5 5.22 0.98 13.08
C GLN A 5 6.31 0.84 14.17
N LEU A 6 7.29 -0.05 13.98
CA LEU A 6 8.43 -0.22 14.87
C LEU A 6 9.68 0.56 14.39
N LEU A 7 9.60 1.10 13.18
CA LEU A 7 10.65 1.91 12.57
C LEU A 7 10.18 3.37 12.55
N GLU A 8 11.13 4.28 12.34
CA GLU A 8 10.84 5.72 12.26
C GLU A 8 11.34 6.29 10.93
N GLY A 9 10.71 7.39 10.51
CA GLY A 9 11.07 8.13 9.31
C GLY A 9 11.29 7.26 8.06
N GLN A 10 12.42 7.43 7.39
CA GLN A 10 12.69 6.79 6.11
C GLN A 10 12.75 5.25 6.19
N GLY A 11 13.08 4.71 7.37
CA GLY A 11 13.04 3.27 7.62
C GLY A 11 11.61 2.73 7.56
N ALA A 12 10.68 3.42 8.22
CA ALA A 12 9.26 3.10 8.18
C ALA A 12 8.68 3.25 6.76
N VAL A 13 9.00 4.35 6.07
CA VAL A 13 8.60 4.59 4.67
C VAL A 13 9.04 3.44 3.76
N THR A 14 10.28 2.98 3.90
CA THR A 14 10.80 1.88 3.08
C THR A 14 10.07 0.56 3.38
N ALA A 15 9.82 0.27 4.66
CA ALA A 15 9.08 -0.92 5.07
C ALA A 15 7.64 -0.91 4.54
N PHE A 16 6.92 0.21 4.63
CA PHE A 16 5.56 0.34 4.09
C PHE A 16 5.54 0.18 2.56
N ASN A 17 6.47 0.82 1.83
CA ASN A 17 6.55 0.68 0.38
C ASN A 17 6.81 -0.77 -0.05
N LYS A 18 7.67 -1.49 0.68
CA LYS A 18 7.94 -2.91 0.39
C LYS A 18 6.74 -3.79 0.72
N ALA A 19 6.07 -3.55 1.85
CA ALA A 19 4.88 -4.27 2.24
C ALA A 19 3.75 -4.12 1.21
N ILE A 20 3.49 -2.89 0.75
CA ILE A 20 2.48 -2.60 -0.28
C ILE A 20 2.80 -3.33 -1.59
N GLN A 21 4.06 -3.31 -2.03
CA GLN A 21 4.48 -4.04 -3.24
C GLN A 21 4.22 -5.54 -3.13
N LEU A 22 4.54 -6.15 -1.97
CA LEU A 22 4.27 -7.56 -1.73
C LEU A 22 2.77 -7.85 -1.71
N MET A 23 1.97 -7.00 -1.07
CA MET A 23 0.51 -7.15 -1.03
C MET A 23 -0.12 -7.08 -2.43
N ILE A 24 0.34 -6.17 -3.29
CA ILE A 24 -0.13 -6.07 -4.68
C ILE A 24 0.29 -7.29 -5.49
N ALA A 25 1.56 -7.72 -5.39
CA ALA A 25 2.04 -8.90 -6.10
C ALA A 25 1.26 -10.17 -5.71
N SER A 26 1.03 -10.38 -4.41
CA SER A 26 0.23 -11.51 -3.93
C SER A 26 -1.24 -11.45 -4.34
N LYS A 27 -1.76 -10.25 -4.64
CA LYS A 27 -3.12 -10.06 -5.17
C LYS A 27 -3.21 -10.43 -6.65
N ASP A 28 -2.20 -10.09 -7.43
CA ASP A 28 -2.15 -10.40 -8.86
C ASP A 28 -1.87 -11.90 -9.12
N ASP A 29 -1.05 -12.53 -8.26
CA ASP A 29 -0.66 -13.94 -8.36
C ASP A 29 -1.79 -14.96 -8.10
N GLU A 30 -2.86 -14.55 -7.39
CA GLU A 30 -4.09 -15.37 -7.22
C GLU A 30 -4.77 -15.67 -8.57
N THR A 31 -4.43 -14.93 -9.63
CA THR A 31 -4.91 -15.21 -10.98
C THR A 31 -4.18 -16.38 -11.65
N SER A 32 -3.03 -16.84 -11.12
CA SER A 32 -2.15 -17.82 -11.80
C SER A 32 -1.72 -19.07 -11.00
N GLN A 33 -1.75 -19.11 -9.66
CA GLN A 33 -1.34 -20.33 -8.93
C GLN A 33 -2.20 -20.61 -7.68
N ALA A 34 -3.27 -21.37 -7.88
CA ALA A 34 -3.86 -22.20 -6.84
C ALA A 34 -2.97 -23.42 -6.60
N ALA A 35 -2.13 -23.39 -5.55
CA ALA A 35 -1.54 -24.52 -4.79
C ALA A 35 -0.06 -24.26 -4.45
N ALA A 36 0.23 -23.77 -3.22
CA ALA A 36 1.37 -24.23 -2.40
C ALA A 36 1.65 -23.38 -1.15
N SER A 37 1.10 -22.16 -1.00
CA SER A 37 1.29 -21.37 0.22
C SER A 37 -0.04 -20.87 0.76
N ASN A 38 -0.36 -21.24 2.00
CA ASN A 38 -1.59 -20.89 2.70
C ASN A 38 -1.61 -19.41 3.17
N ASN A 39 -0.98 -18.52 2.39
CA ASN A 39 -0.81 -17.13 2.75
C ASN A 39 -1.99 -16.36 2.15
N PRO A 40 -2.92 -15.82 2.97
CA PRO A 40 -4.08 -15.13 2.44
C PRO A 40 -3.63 -13.94 1.61
N SER A 41 -4.10 -13.88 0.36
CA SER A 41 -3.87 -12.74 -0.51
C SER A 41 -4.44 -11.46 0.10
N ALA A 42 -3.72 -10.35 -0.02
CA ALA A 42 -4.11 -9.08 0.57
C ALA A 42 -5.37 -8.53 -0.11
N SER A 43 -6.39 -8.23 0.70
CA SER A 43 -7.60 -7.58 0.24
C SER A 43 -7.32 -6.15 -0.25
N SER A 44 -8.20 -5.63 -1.12
CA SER A 44 -8.09 -4.23 -1.54
C SER A 44 -8.19 -3.26 -0.36
N THR A 45 -8.91 -3.64 0.68
CA THR A 45 -9.03 -2.87 1.93
C THR A 45 -7.69 -2.82 2.67
N GLU A 46 -6.98 -3.95 2.80
CA GLU A 46 -5.67 -3.98 3.48
C GLU A 46 -4.62 -3.16 2.75
N ILE A 47 -4.56 -3.25 1.41
CA ILE A 47 -3.67 -2.42 0.60
C ILE A 47 -4.03 -0.94 0.74
N SER A 48 -5.32 -0.62 0.76
CA SER A 48 -5.79 0.76 0.96
C SER A 48 -5.39 1.31 2.33
N THR A 49 -5.51 0.50 3.38
CA THR A 49 -5.06 0.85 4.73
C THR A 49 -3.56 1.07 4.78
N ALA A 50 -2.76 0.22 4.10
CA ALA A 50 -1.32 0.40 4.02
C ALA A 50 -0.92 1.73 3.34
N TYR A 51 -1.64 2.15 2.29
CA TYR A 51 -1.45 3.47 1.70
C TYR A 51 -1.85 4.62 2.63
N CYS A 52 -2.90 4.47 3.45
CA CYS A 52 -3.22 5.45 4.48
C CYS A 52 -2.08 5.60 5.49
N SER A 53 -1.55 4.50 6.01
CA SER A 53 -0.43 4.53 6.95
C SER A 53 0.83 5.15 6.33
N LEU A 54 1.09 4.91 5.04
CA LEU A 54 2.18 5.58 4.33
C LEU A 54 1.95 7.10 4.21
N ALA A 55 0.72 7.52 3.92
CA ALA A 55 0.37 8.95 3.88
C ALA A 55 0.53 9.60 5.26
N GLU A 56 0.09 8.93 6.32
CA GLU A 56 0.26 9.39 7.70
C GLU A 56 1.75 9.60 8.04
N MET A 57 2.65 8.69 7.63
CA MET A 57 4.09 8.87 7.85
C MET A 57 4.64 10.15 7.23
N TYR A 58 4.17 10.53 6.04
CA TYR A 58 4.57 11.79 5.42
C TYR A 58 3.91 13.03 6.04
N LEU A 59 2.77 12.87 6.71
CA LEU A 59 2.10 13.96 7.43
C LEU A 59 2.67 14.18 8.84
N THR A 60 3.30 13.15 9.44
CA THR A 60 3.83 13.23 10.82
C THR A 60 5.34 13.26 10.85
N ASP A 61 5.99 12.20 10.40
CA ASP A 61 7.41 11.93 10.65
C ASP A 61 8.30 12.58 9.59
N GLU A 62 7.82 12.59 8.34
CA GLU A 62 8.55 13.10 7.18
C GLU A 62 7.99 14.42 6.66
N CYS A 63 7.18 15.13 7.47
CA CYS A 63 6.46 16.34 7.06
C CYS A 63 7.36 17.52 6.68
N PHE A 64 8.63 17.52 7.12
CA PHE A 64 9.60 18.57 6.80
C PHE A 64 10.38 18.31 5.50
N LYS A 65 10.16 17.16 4.85
CA LYS A 65 10.76 16.86 3.54
C LYS A 65 10.03 17.62 2.43
N GLU A 66 10.79 18.12 1.47
CA GLU A 66 10.25 18.86 0.32
C GLU A 66 9.24 18.01 -0.47
N GLU A 67 9.48 16.70 -0.54
CA GLU A 67 8.62 15.75 -1.22
C GLU A 67 7.39 15.28 -0.42
N ALA A 68 7.19 15.72 0.83
CA ALA A 68 6.15 15.21 1.71
C ALA A 68 4.74 15.34 1.10
N ASP A 69 4.38 16.54 0.63
CA ASP A 69 3.07 16.81 0.01
C ASP A 69 2.82 15.96 -1.24
N THR A 70 3.85 15.83 -2.09
CA THR A 70 3.76 15.01 -3.31
C THR A 70 3.61 13.53 -2.97
N SER A 71 4.25 13.08 -1.89
CA SER A 71 4.20 11.70 -1.42
C SER A 71 2.84 11.34 -0.83
N VAL A 72 2.26 12.22 -0.01
CA VAL A 72 0.88 12.10 0.51
C VAL A 72 -0.10 12.01 -0.65
N THR A 73 -0.02 12.94 -1.60
CA THR A 73 -0.91 12.98 -2.77
C THR A 73 -0.81 11.71 -3.61
N SER A 74 0.42 11.22 -3.81
CA SER A 74 0.70 9.96 -4.52
C SER A 74 0.09 8.76 -3.80
N ALA A 75 0.24 8.66 -2.47
CA ALA A 75 -0.32 7.59 -1.67
C ALA A 75 -1.86 7.58 -1.70
N VAL A 76 -2.51 8.75 -1.56
CA VAL A 76 -3.97 8.90 -1.64
C VAL A 76 -4.51 8.53 -3.03
N ARG A 77 -3.81 8.94 -4.10
CA ARG A 77 -4.19 8.57 -5.47
C ARG A 77 -4.10 7.06 -5.69
N LYS A 78 -3.00 6.43 -5.23
CA LYS A 78 -2.81 4.98 -5.36
C LYS A 78 -3.88 4.20 -4.58
N ARG A 79 -4.18 4.61 -3.35
CA ARG A 79 -5.31 4.09 -2.57
C ARG A 79 -6.62 4.14 -3.34
N SER A 80 -6.93 5.29 -3.92
CA SER A 80 -8.17 5.48 -4.68
C SER A 80 -8.27 4.51 -5.87
N ASN A 81 -7.15 4.24 -6.54
CA ASN A 81 -7.09 3.28 -7.64
C ASN A 81 -7.29 1.82 -7.16
N THR A 82 -6.79 1.47 -5.97
CA THR A 82 -6.96 0.13 -5.39
C THR A 82 -8.41 -0.17 -4.99
N MET A 83 -9.20 0.87 -4.69
CA MET A 83 -10.61 0.75 -4.32
C MET A 83 -11.58 0.81 -5.51
N GLN A 84 -11.12 1.12 -6.73
CA GLN A 84 -12.03 1.10 -7.87
C GLN A 84 -12.41 -0.34 -8.19
N PRO A 85 -13.71 -0.71 -8.16
CA PRO A 85 -14.14 -1.92 -8.83
C PRO A 85 -13.76 -1.72 -10.30
N THR A 86 -13.13 -2.72 -10.92
CA THR A 86 -12.94 -2.73 -12.38
C THR A 86 -14.30 -2.44 -13.00
N ARG A 87 -14.50 -1.20 -13.48
CA ARG A 87 -15.61 -0.86 -14.37
C ARG A 87 -15.34 -1.66 -15.64
N LYS A 88 -15.72 -2.94 -15.62
CA LYS A 88 -15.89 -3.75 -16.82
C LYS A 88 -16.75 -2.87 -17.72
N HIS A 89 -16.17 -2.47 -18.85
CA HIS A 89 -16.87 -1.71 -19.87
C HIS A 89 -18.18 -2.47 -20.17
N PHE A 90 -19.31 -1.89 -19.76
CA PHE A 90 -20.58 -2.21 -20.38
C PHE A 90 -20.54 -1.50 -21.73
N ASN A 91 -20.06 -2.23 -22.74
CA ASN A 91 -20.40 -1.99 -24.14
C ASN A 91 -21.64 -2.82 -24.46
#